data_AF-A0A1G6B4X8-F1
#
_entry.id   AF-A0A1G6B4X8-F1
#
_cell.length_a   1.000
_cell.length_b   1.000
_cell.length_c   1.000
_cell.angle_alpha   90.00
_cell.angle_beta   90.00
_cell.angle_gamma   90.00
#
_symmetry.space_group_name_H-M   'P 1'
#
loop_
_entity.id
_entity.type
_entity.pdbx_description
1 polymer ?
#
loop_
_entity_poly.entity_id
_entity_poly.type
_entity_poly.pdbx_seq_one_letter_code
_entity_poly.pdbx_strand_id
1 'polypeptide(L)'
;MGIYLNPGNAGFERILRSEYIDKTGLLSIINEQIDTVRGLICVSCPRRFGKSYAANMLCAYYDRTCDSHALFDNLKISNASTYEDYINKYNVIYIDVASFLSELKHQNHSIKDVANDIAQTIRLELIEDKPELSQVTKVSECLKKYVRITGQKFIFIIDEWDVVIREAQNDSATQTA
;
A
#
# COMPACT_ATOMS: atom_id res chain seq x y z
N MET A 1 -6.75 -8.96 11.44
CA MET A 1 -6.79 -8.14 10.21
C MET A 1 -5.46 -7.42 10.19
N GLY A 2 -4.66 -7.62 9.14
CA GLY A 2 -3.32 -7.03 9.06
C GLY A 2 -3.42 -5.51 9.08
N ILE A 3 -2.44 -4.87 9.70
CA ILE A 3 -2.32 -3.40 9.68
C ILE A 3 -1.75 -2.97 8.32
N TYR A 4 -0.90 -3.81 7.71
CA TYR A 4 -0.21 -3.52 6.46
C TYR A 4 -0.75 -4.31 5.28
N LEU A 5 -1.17 -5.57 5.49
CA LEU A 5 -1.87 -6.43 4.54
C LEU A 5 -3.39 -6.25 4.69
N ASN A 6 -4.02 -5.82 3.60
CA ASN A 6 -5.46 -5.58 3.51
C ASN A 6 -5.96 -4.64 4.63
N PRO A 7 -5.51 -3.36 4.64
CA PRO A 7 -5.83 -2.41 5.70
C PRO A 7 -7.32 -1.99 5.74
N GLY A 8 -8.11 -2.39 4.74
CA GLY A 8 -9.53 -2.08 4.61
C GLY A 8 -9.80 -0.67 4.09
N ASN A 9 -11.04 -0.22 4.29
CA ASN A 9 -11.57 1.00 3.69
C ASN A 9 -11.86 2.15 4.69
N ALA A 10 -11.66 1.93 5.98
CA ALA A 10 -11.94 2.91 7.03
C ALA A 10 -11.16 4.23 6.86
N GLY A 11 -9.95 4.16 6.30
CA GLY A 11 -9.12 5.34 6.02
C GLY A 11 -9.79 6.29 5.02
N PHE A 12 -10.36 5.76 3.94
CA PHE A 12 -11.08 6.55 2.95
C PHE A 12 -12.48 6.95 3.43
N GLU A 13 -13.17 6.07 4.16
CA GLU A 13 -14.46 6.40 4.78
C GLU A 13 -14.35 7.65 5.68
N ARG A 14 -13.30 7.72 6.50
CA ARG A 14 -13.03 8.91 7.34
C ARG A 14 -12.79 10.17 6.51
N ILE A 15 -12.14 10.04 5.35
CA ILE A 15 -11.92 11.17 4.43
C ILE A 15 -13.24 11.65 3.84
N LEU A 16 -14.14 10.75 3.42
CA LEU A 16 -15.45 11.10 2.87
C LEU A 16 -16.38 11.77 3.90
N ARG A 17 -16.17 11.52 5.19
CA ARG A 17 -16.87 12.23 6.28
C ARG A 17 -16.38 13.66 6.50
N SER A 18 -15.32 14.09 5.80
CA SER A 18 -14.78 15.45 5.82
C SER A 18 -15.08 16.19 4.51
N GLU A 19 -14.68 17.46 4.40
CA GLU A 19 -14.77 18.19 3.13
C GLU A 19 -13.85 17.52 2.07
N TYR A 20 -14.45 16.71 1.21
CA TYR A 20 -13.76 15.95 0.17
C TYR A 20 -14.16 16.43 -1.22
N ILE A 21 -13.15 16.76 -2.02
CA ILE A 21 -13.32 17.01 -3.46
C ILE A 21 -13.04 15.71 -4.20
N ASP A 22 -14.00 15.27 -5.01
CA ASP A 22 -13.92 14.01 -5.74
C ASP A 22 -12.74 13.97 -6.72
N LYS A 23 -11.77 13.12 -6.39
CA LYS A 23 -10.56 12.81 -7.15
C LYS A 23 -10.51 11.35 -7.61
N THR A 24 -11.61 10.62 -7.53
CA THR A 24 -11.68 9.19 -7.88
C THR A 24 -11.39 8.89 -9.34
N GLY A 25 -11.47 9.88 -10.24
CA GLY A 25 -11.00 9.74 -11.63
C GLY A 25 -9.52 9.35 -11.76
N LEU A 26 -8.71 9.55 -10.71
CA LEU A 26 -7.34 9.01 -10.64
C LEU A 26 -7.32 7.48 -10.74
N LEU A 27 -8.33 6.79 -10.20
CA LEU A 27 -8.43 5.34 -10.23
C LEU A 27 -8.52 4.82 -11.66
N SER A 28 -9.26 5.49 -12.55
CA SER A 28 -9.32 5.11 -13.97
C SER A 28 -7.94 5.10 -14.62
N ILE A 29 -7.13 6.13 -14.36
CA ILE A 29 -5.76 6.24 -14.90
C ILE A 29 -4.88 5.09 -14.38
N ILE A 30 -5.01 4.76 -13.09
CA ILE A 30 -4.23 3.69 -12.46
C ILE A 30 -4.68 2.32 -12.95
N ASN A 31 -5.98 2.07 -13.04
CA ASN A 31 -6.57 0.83 -13.55
C ASN A 31 -6.00 0.47 -14.93
N GLU A 32 -5.88 1.45 -15.83
CA GLU A 32 -5.29 1.25 -17.17
C GLU A 32 -3.82 0.80 -17.15
N GLN A 33 -3.09 1.03 -16.06
CA GLN A 33 -1.69 0.61 -15.94
C GLN A 33 -1.53 -0.75 -15.25
N ILE A 34 -2.55 -1.25 -14.57
CA ILE A 34 -2.50 -2.55 -13.89
C ILE A 34 -2.29 -3.66 -14.93
N ASP A 35 -1.43 -4.64 -14.60
CA ASP A 35 -1.02 -5.73 -15.49
C ASP A 35 -0.33 -5.29 -16.79
N THR A 36 0.18 -4.06 -16.84
CA THR A 36 1.02 -3.55 -17.94
C THR A 36 2.46 -3.33 -17.49
N VAL A 37 3.37 -3.13 -18.46
CA VAL A 37 4.77 -2.71 -18.18
C VAL A 37 4.87 -1.35 -17.47
N ARG A 38 3.77 -0.58 -17.41
CA ARG A 38 3.67 0.72 -16.74
C ARG A 38 3.07 0.63 -15.34
N GLY A 39 2.87 -0.57 -14.78
CA GLY A 39 2.28 -0.79 -13.45
C GLY A 39 3.11 -0.24 -12.27
N LEU A 40 4.30 0.33 -12.53
CA LEU A 40 5.11 1.02 -11.53
C LEU A 40 4.86 2.53 -11.63
N ILE A 41 4.04 3.06 -10.72
CA ILE A 41 3.64 4.47 -10.71
C ILE A 41 4.33 5.18 -9.55
N CYS A 42 5.05 6.27 -9.84
CA CYS A 42 5.66 7.13 -8.84
C CYS A 42 5.01 8.52 -8.87
N VAL A 43 4.56 9.00 -7.72
CA VAL A 43 3.93 10.32 -7.58
C VAL A 43 4.79 11.20 -6.66
N SER A 44 5.57 12.10 -7.26
CA SER A 44 6.41 13.07 -6.55
C SER A 44 5.73 14.44 -6.50
N CYS A 45 4.71 14.60 -5.66
CA CYS A 45 4.08 15.90 -5.42
C CYS A 45 4.54 16.52 -4.09
N PRO A 46 4.49 17.86 -3.93
CA PRO A 46 4.83 18.52 -2.68
C PRO A 46 4.01 18.03 -1.47
N ARG A 47 4.47 18.35 -0.26
CA ARG A 47 3.77 18.01 0.98
C ARG A 47 2.37 18.64 0.99
N ARG A 48 1.39 17.95 1.60
CA ARG A 48 -0.01 18.38 1.75
C ARG A 48 -0.82 18.51 0.44
N PHE A 49 -0.35 17.94 -0.66
CA PHE A 49 -1.13 17.84 -1.91
C PHE A 49 -2.16 16.68 -1.94
N GLY A 50 -2.43 16.05 -0.79
CA GLY A 50 -3.41 14.96 -0.69
C GLY A 50 -2.90 13.59 -1.16
N LYS A 51 -1.58 13.35 -1.15
CA LYS A 51 -1.00 12.03 -1.48
C LYS A 51 -1.52 10.93 -0.57
N SER A 52 -1.50 11.14 0.75
CA SER A 52 -2.05 10.16 1.70
C SER A 52 -3.56 9.98 1.55
N TYR A 53 -4.29 11.00 1.06
CA TYR A 53 -5.72 10.82 0.72
C TYR A 53 -5.88 9.88 -0.47
N ALA A 54 -5.05 10.04 -1.50
CA ALA A 54 -5.01 9.13 -2.63
C ALA A 54 -4.59 7.71 -2.21
N ALA A 55 -3.60 7.57 -1.33
CA ALA A 55 -3.20 6.27 -0.80
C ALA A 55 -4.35 5.55 -0.08
N ASN A 56 -5.05 6.23 0.84
CA ASN A 56 -6.21 5.66 1.52
C ASN A 56 -7.35 5.31 0.56
N MET A 57 -7.60 6.16 -0.45
CA MET A 57 -8.57 5.88 -1.51
C MET A 57 -8.20 4.63 -2.31
N LEU A 58 -6.92 4.46 -2.66
CA LEU A 58 -6.43 3.27 -3.37
C LEU A 58 -6.55 2.00 -2.51
N CYS A 59 -6.22 2.08 -1.22
CA CYS A 59 -6.44 0.99 -0.28
C CYS A 59 -7.91 0.57 -0.28
N ALA A 60 -8.81 1.52 -0.03
CA ALA A 60 -10.24 1.25 0.03
C ALA A 60 -10.79 0.68 -1.29
N TYR A 61 -10.31 1.16 -2.43
CA TYR A 61 -10.81 0.74 -3.74
C TYR A 61 -10.37 -0.69 -4.10
N TYR A 62 -9.11 -1.06 -3.88
CA TYR A 62 -8.60 -2.35 -4.35
C TYR A 62 -8.72 -3.49 -3.34
N ASP A 63 -8.77 -3.19 -2.04
CA ASP A 63 -8.72 -4.19 -0.97
C ASP A 63 -9.91 -5.16 -1.04
N ARG A 64 -9.60 -6.43 -1.28
CA ARG A 64 -10.58 -7.51 -1.45
C ARG A 64 -11.23 -8.03 -0.17
N THR A 65 -10.81 -7.57 0.99
CA THR A 65 -11.31 -8.04 2.28
C THR A 65 -12.48 -7.21 2.81
N CYS A 66 -12.81 -6.11 2.14
CA CYS A 66 -13.95 -5.25 2.45
C CYS A 66 -14.86 -5.06 1.23
N ASP A 67 -16.09 -4.63 1.49
CA ASP A 67 -16.99 -4.11 0.47
C ASP A 67 -16.93 -2.58 0.52
N SER A 68 -16.48 -1.97 -0.57
CA SER A 68 -16.29 -0.53 -0.69
C SER A 68 -17.28 0.14 -1.65
N HIS A 69 -18.24 -0.58 -2.25
CA HIS A 69 -19.15 0.00 -3.25
C HIS A 69 -19.89 1.23 -2.71
N ALA A 70 -20.40 1.15 -1.48
CA ALA A 70 -21.08 2.28 -0.83
C ALA A 70 -20.21 3.57 -0.72
N LEU A 71 -18.88 3.44 -0.72
CA LEU A 71 -17.95 4.58 -0.70
C LEU A 71 -17.71 5.18 -2.09
N PHE A 72 -17.91 4.41 -3.17
CA PHE A 72 -17.52 4.78 -4.53
C PHE A 72 -18.68 4.94 -5.52
N ASP A 73 -19.85 4.35 -5.27
CA ASP A 73 -20.98 4.33 -6.20
C ASP A 73 -21.48 5.73 -6.58
N ASN A 74 -21.35 6.70 -5.67
CA ASN A 74 -21.75 8.09 -5.88
C ASN A 74 -20.59 9.01 -6.33
N LEU A 75 -19.42 8.46 -6.63
CA LEU A 75 -18.22 9.20 -7.06
C LEU A 75 -17.96 8.98 -8.56
N LYS A 76 -17.15 9.85 -9.17
CA LYS A 76 -16.87 9.82 -10.63
C LYS A 76 -16.45 8.45 -11.15
N ILE A 77 -15.65 7.69 -10.38
CA ILE A 77 -15.15 6.37 -10.79
C ILE A 77 -16.25 5.36 -11.09
N SER A 78 -17.44 5.45 -10.46
CA SER A 78 -18.53 4.48 -10.70
C SER A 78 -19.07 4.53 -12.13
N ASN A 79 -18.78 5.61 -12.87
CA ASN A 79 -19.15 5.75 -14.28
C ASN A 79 -18.10 5.17 -15.24
N ALA A 80 -16.94 4.74 -14.74
CA ALA A 80 -15.92 4.10 -15.56
C ALA A 80 -16.33 2.66 -15.89
N SER A 81 -16.18 2.26 -17.16
CA SER A 81 -16.50 0.89 -17.59
C SER A 81 -15.68 -0.19 -16.88
N THR A 82 -14.52 0.17 -16.33
CA THR A 82 -13.62 -0.72 -15.60
C THR A 82 -13.88 -0.73 -14.09
N TYR A 83 -14.87 -0.01 -13.57
CA TYR A 83 -15.12 0.11 -12.13
C TYR A 83 -15.16 -1.26 -11.41
N GLU A 84 -16.06 -2.13 -11.87
CA GLU A 84 -16.30 -3.47 -11.32
C GLU A 84 -15.13 -4.45 -11.52
N ASP A 85 -14.28 -4.19 -12.51
CA ASP A 85 -13.13 -5.05 -12.83
C ASP A 85 -12.04 -4.95 -11.75
N TYR A 86 -12.00 -3.85 -10.99
CA TYR A 86 -10.92 -3.55 -10.06
C TYR A 86 -11.36 -3.34 -8.61
N ILE A 87 -12.58 -2.91 -8.36
CA ILE A 87 -13.06 -2.67 -6.99
C ILE A 87 -13.06 -3.96 -6.17
N ASN A 88 -12.41 -3.92 -5.00
CA ASN A 88 -12.24 -5.00 -4.05
C ASN A 88 -11.72 -6.32 -4.68
N LYS A 89 -10.79 -6.26 -5.66
CA LYS A 89 -10.25 -7.45 -6.36
C LYS A 89 -8.82 -7.86 -5.99
N TYR A 90 -8.10 -7.08 -5.18
CA TYR A 90 -6.68 -7.32 -4.93
C TYR A 90 -6.37 -7.42 -3.44
N ASN A 91 -5.30 -8.14 -3.11
CA ASN A 91 -4.66 -7.92 -1.83
C ASN A 91 -3.90 -6.59 -1.88
N VAL A 92 -4.01 -5.77 -0.84
CA VAL A 92 -3.31 -4.50 -0.74
C VAL A 92 -2.23 -4.62 0.31
N ILE A 93 -1.00 -4.22 -0.03
CA ILE A 93 0.08 -4.02 0.95
C ILE A 93 0.34 -2.52 1.03
N TYR A 94 -0.09 -1.90 2.14
CA TYR A 94 0.13 -0.50 2.42
C TYR A 94 1.33 -0.33 3.35
N ILE A 95 2.31 0.45 2.93
CA ILE A 95 3.54 0.72 3.68
C ILE A 95 3.64 2.24 3.87
N ASP A 96 3.56 2.69 5.10
CA ASP A 96 3.96 4.05 5.48
C ASP A 96 5.39 4.03 6.01
N VAL A 97 6.33 4.40 5.15
CA VAL A 97 7.77 4.32 5.47
C VAL A 97 8.15 5.27 6.61
N ALA A 98 7.43 6.37 6.79
CA ALA A 98 7.69 7.31 7.89
C ALA A 98 7.37 6.67 9.25
N SER A 99 6.28 5.91 9.34
CA SER A 99 5.91 5.18 10.55
C SER A 99 6.97 4.13 10.93
N PHE A 100 7.41 3.32 9.96
CA PHE A 100 8.48 2.34 10.16
C PHE A 100 9.80 2.98 10.64
N LEU A 101 10.21 4.09 10.04
CA LEU A 101 11.42 4.80 10.48
C LEU A 101 11.28 5.38 11.88
N SER A 102 10.11 5.89 12.24
CA SER A 102 9.87 6.40 13.60
C SER A 102 10.04 5.28 14.63
N GLU A 103 9.48 4.10 14.36
CA GLU A 103 9.59 2.94 15.24
C GLU A 103 11.04 2.46 15.41
N LEU A 104 11.80 2.35 14.31
CA LEU A 104 13.22 1.98 14.37
C LEU A 104 14.05 2.98 15.19
N LYS A 105 13.79 4.29 15.02
CA LYS A 105 14.45 5.32 15.83
C LYS A 105 14.14 5.18 17.31
N HIS A 106 12.89 4.88 17.67
CA HIS A 106 12.51 4.63 19.07
C HIS A 106 13.22 3.39 19.65
N GLN A 107 13.53 2.40 18.81
CA GLN A 107 14.26 1.20 19.19
C GLN A 107 15.80 1.36 19.11
N ASN A 108 16.31 2.54 18.77
CA ASN A 108 17.74 2.80 18.51
C ASN A 108 18.36 1.91 17.42
N HIS A 109 17.57 1.49 16.42
CA HIS A 109 18.03 0.72 15.26
C HIS A 109 18.47 1.62 14.11
N SER A 110 19.23 1.07 13.16
CA SER A 110 19.72 1.82 12.00
C SER A 110 18.60 2.04 10.99
N ILE A 111 18.62 3.19 10.32
CA ILE A 111 17.76 3.46 9.14
C ILE A 111 17.98 2.40 8.06
N LYS A 112 19.18 1.81 7.97
CA LYS A 112 19.52 0.74 7.02
C LYS A 112 18.66 -0.52 7.22
N ASP A 113 18.09 -0.71 8.41
CA ASP A 113 17.27 -1.87 8.74
C ASP A 113 15.80 -1.73 8.30
N VAL A 114 15.36 -0.55 7.83
CA VAL A 114 13.95 -0.28 7.44
C VAL A 114 13.41 -1.27 6.42
N ALA A 115 14.20 -1.62 5.42
CA ALA A 115 13.78 -2.58 4.41
C ALA A 115 13.59 -3.99 4.99
N ASN A 116 14.46 -4.40 5.93
CA ASN A 116 14.34 -5.68 6.61
C ASN A 116 13.12 -5.70 7.54
N ASP A 117 12.88 -4.62 8.27
CA ASP A 117 11.75 -4.51 9.19
C ASP A 117 10.41 -4.57 8.46
N ILE A 118 10.27 -3.81 7.36
CA ILE A 118 9.12 -3.89 6.46
C ILE A 118 8.95 -5.32 5.93
N ALA A 119 10.04 -5.94 5.45
CA ALA A 119 9.98 -7.30 4.90
C ALA A 119 9.56 -8.35 5.93
N GLN A 120 10.04 -8.25 7.18
CA GLN A 120 9.64 -9.15 8.26
C GLN A 120 8.19 -8.93 8.67
N THR A 121 7.76 -7.67 8.79
CA THR A 121 6.38 -7.32 9.15
C THR A 121 5.39 -7.87 8.12
N ILE A 122 5.62 -7.61 6.83
CA ILE A 122 4.80 -8.18 5.75
C ILE A 122 4.80 -9.71 5.81
N ARG A 123 5.96 -10.32 6.05
CA ARG A 123 6.06 -11.79 6.15
C ARG A 123 5.21 -12.33 7.30
N LEU A 124 5.23 -11.70 8.47
CA LEU A 124 4.45 -12.13 9.63
C LEU A 124 2.95 -12.04 9.36
N GLU A 125 2.47 -10.95 8.78
CA GLU A 125 1.05 -10.81 8.44
C GLU A 125 0.60 -11.79 7.34
N LEU A 126 1.46 -12.07 6.35
CA LEU A 126 1.19 -13.11 5.35
C LEU A 126 1.07 -14.50 6.01
N ILE A 127 1.88 -14.80 7.03
CA ILE A 127 1.80 -16.06 7.78
C ILE A 127 0.55 -16.13 8.65
N GLU A 128 0.13 -15.01 9.25
CA GLU A 128 -1.12 -14.93 10.00
C GLU A 128 -2.32 -15.23 9.09
N ASP A 129 -2.36 -14.65 7.89
CA ASP A 129 -3.43 -14.93 6.91
C ASP A 129 -3.32 -16.33 6.28
N LYS A 130 -2.09 -16.82 6.08
CA LYS A 130 -1.78 -18.14 5.50
C LYS A 130 -0.69 -18.88 6.29
N PRO A 131 -1.07 -19.69 7.30
CA PRO A 131 -0.12 -20.42 8.14
C PRO A 131 0.81 -21.38 7.36
N GLU A 132 0.45 -21.82 6.15
CA GLU A 132 1.30 -22.65 5.28
C GLU A 132 2.58 -21.92 4.80
N LEU A 133 2.67 -20.61 5.01
CA LEU A 133 3.84 -19.80 4.70
C LEU A 133 4.91 -19.81 5.79
N SER A 134 4.63 -20.38 6.97
CA SER A 134 5.52 -20.34 8.15
C SER A 134 6.94 -20.84 7.89
N GLN A 135 7.10 -21.83 7.01
CA GLN A 135 8.40 -22.42 6.64
C GLN A 135 9.18 -21.60 5.58
N VAL A 136 8.55 -20.58 4.97
CA VAL A 136 9.18 -19.75 3.95
C VAL A 136 9.89 -18.59 4.61
N THR A 137 11.19 -18.43 4.40
CA THR A 137 12.00 -17.41 5.10
C THR A 137 12.04 -16.07 4.40
N LYS A 138 12.05 -16.06 3.06
CA LYS A 138 12.12 -14.82 2.26
C LYS A 138 10.72 -14.30 1.94
N VAL A 139 10.46 -13.02 2.23
CA VAL A 139 9.17 -12.37 1.95
C VAL A 139 8.76 -12.48 0.47
N SER A 140 9.72 -12.39 -0.45
CA SER A 140 9.47 -12.52 -1.89
C SER A 140 8.93 -13.90 -2.27
N GLU A 141 9.42 -14.95 -1.62
CA GLU A 141 8.92 -16.31 -1.81
C GLU A 141 7.57 -16.52 -1.09
N CYS A 142 7.35 -15.86 0.05
CA CYS A 142 6.04 -15.85 0.71
C CYS A 142 4.97 -15.26 -0.21
N LEU A 143 5.24 -14.10 -0.81
CA LEU A 143 4.33 -13.44 -1.77
C LEU A 143 4.03 -14.34 -2.97
N LYS A 144 5.05 -14.93 -3.59
CA LYS A 144 4.86 -15.87 -4.72
C LYS A 144 4.02 -17.07 -4.32
N LYS A 145 4.29 -17.68 -3.15
CA LYS A 145 3.54 -18.83 -2.66
C LYS A 145 2.11 -18.44 -2.31
N TYR A 146 1.89 -17.28 -1.72
CA TYR A 146 0.56 -16.73 -1.45
C TYR A 146 -0.26 -16.62 -2.73
N VAL A 147 0.30 -16.03 -3.79
CA VAL A 147 -0.37 -15.92 -5.11
C VAL A 147 -0.66 -17.31 -5.68
N ARG A 148 0.28 -18.27 -5.58
CA ARG A 148 0.05 -19.65 -6.06
C ARG A 148 -1.08 -20.37 -5.33
N ILE A 149 -1.23 -20.14 -4.03
CA ILE A 149 -2.27 -20.77 -3.20
C ILE A 149 -3.63 -20.12 -3.47
N THR A 150 -3.67 -18.79 -3.57
CA THR A 150 -4.93 -18.04 -3.56
C THR A 150 -5.41 -17.64 -4.97
N GLY A 151 -4.50 -17.57 -5.94
CA GLY A 151 -4.72 -16.95 -7.25
C GLY A 151 -4.80 -15.42 -7.21
N GLN A 152 -4.59 -14.80 -6.05
CA GLN A 152 -4.89 -13.39 -5.82
C GLN A 152 -3.62 -12.54 -5.88
N LYS A 153 -3.62 -11.54 -6.75
CA LYS A 153 -2.49 -10.62 -6.94
C LYS A 153 -2.42 -9.58 -5.82
N PHE A 154 -1.30 -8.87 -5.77
CA PHE A 154 -1.05 -7.80 -4.81
C PHE A 154 -0.92 -6.45 -5.52
N ILE A 155 -1.45 -5.40 -4.87
CA ILE A 155 -1.12 -4.01 -5.15
C ILE A 155 -0.31 -3.48 -3.97
N PHE A 156 0.86 -2.92 -4.26
CA PHE A 156 1.71 -2.27 -3.26
C PHE A 156 1.50 -0.76 -3.30
N ILE A 157 1.23 -0.16 -2.15
CA ILE A 157 1.11 1.28 -1.98
C ILE A 157 2.17 1.70 -0.96
N ILE A 158 3.18 2.45 -1.42
CA ILE A 158 4.29 2.91 -0.58
C ILE A 158 4.14 4.42 -0.39
N ASP A 159 3.74 4.83 0.80
CA ASP A 159 3.60 6.24 1.19
C ASP A 159 4.85 6.73 1.93
N GLU A 160 5.09 8.05 1.84
CA GLU A 160 6.26 8.73 2.43
C GLU A 160 7.63 8.06 2.13
N TRP A 161 7.76 7.38 0.98
CA TRP A 161 8.97 6.65 0.60
C TRP A 161 10.26 7.50 0.60
N ASP A 162 10.13 8.80 0.34
CA ASP A 162 11.25 9.73 0.24
C ASP A 162 11.84 10.10 1.61
N VAL A 163 11.20 9.71 2.72
CA VAL A 163 11.71 9.92 4.08
C VAL A 163 13.07 9.26 4.31
N VAL A 164 13.33 8.09 3.73
CA VAL A 164 14.61 7.39 3.88
C VAL A 164 15.74 8.23 3.29
N ILE A 165 15.47 8.86 2.14
CA ILE A 165 16.44 9.74 1.47
C ILE A 165 16.67 10.99 2.31
N ARG A 166 15.60 11.62 2.81
CA ARG A 166 15.70 12.84 3.64
C ARG A 166 16.50 12.60 4.92
N GLU A 167 16.27 11.48 5.59
CA GLU A 167 16.93 11.15 6.86
C GLU A 167 18.39 10.68 6.65
N ALA A 168 18.69 10.02 5.52
CA ALA A 168 20.04 9.63 5.16
C ALA A 168 20.93 10.81 4.70
N GLN A 169 20.38 12.01 4.47
CA GLN A 169 21.18 13.18 4.03
C GLN A 169 22.28 13.58 5.02
N ASN A 170 22.09 13.31 6.31
CA ASN A 170 23.06 13.63 7.36
C ASN A 170 23.90 12.43 7.83
N ASP A 171 23.79 11.27 7.15
CA ASP A 171 24.52 10.04 7.48
C ASP A 171 25.39 9.58 6.30
N SER A 172 26.65 10.01 6.32
CA SER A 172 27.66 9.70 5.30
C SER A 172 27.86 8.18 5.08
N ALA A 173 27.58 7.36 6.10
CA ALA A 173 27.73 5.91 6.03
C ALA A 173 26.55 5.23 5.33
N THR A 174 25.39 5.88 5.24
CA THR A 174 24.20 5.36 4.54
C THR A 174 24.18 5.73 3.05
N GLN A 175 24.88 6.80 2.65
CA GLN A 175 24.98 7.23 1.24
C GLN A 175 25.99 6.43 0.39
N THR A 176 26.83 5.61 1.01
CA THR A 176 27.93 4.88 0.34
C THR A 176 27.68 3.38 0.18
N ALA A 177 26.50 2.87 0.57
CA ALA A 177 26.13 1.46 0.49
C ALA A 177 25.35 1.11 -0.78
#